data_AF-A0AAV1N5C9-F1
#
_entry.id   AF-A0AAV1N5C9-F1
#
_cell.length_a   1.000
_cell.length_b   1.000
_cell.length_c   1.000
_cell.angle_alpha   90.00
_cell.angle_beta   90.00
_cell.angle_gamma   90.00
#
_symmetry.space_group_name_H-M   'P 1'
#
loop_
_entity.id
_entity.type
_entity.pdbx_description
1 polymer ?
#
loop_
_entity_poly.entity_id
_entity_poly.type
_entity_poly.pdbx_seq_one_letter_code
_entity_poly.pdbx_strand_id
1 'polypeptide(L)'
;MDRAIALEALCALCNSCVTSFQKQGFHGGAASQRRQMCVKDFICTVLDADETCQVSRSNFVRLQSVLQGYGLKAGQAQDAAVRAPTDRDIIIDEDEFFDPQFDYDFRSLTDNETYYRGGEVYERPYGWYRFALKVLDKYDENAWLGTRYRSTQSVPGEWPVSYHGTSKKGAEGIISGYYKPGAGQAYGRGIYSTPYIDEAVYYTKTFTSNSTGKTYQVVLQNRINAVYRQKHNNDKYWLVPISAGTSPANEQDIVEMTIRPYGLLLKEV
;
A
#
# COMPACT_ATOMS: atom_id res chain seq x y z
N MET A 1 12.44 -13.83 -1.85
CA MET A 1 11.77 -13.81 -0.54
C MET A 1 10.60 -14.79 -0.61
N ASP A 2 10.23 -15.46 0.48
CA ASP A 2 9.17 -16.48 0.47
C ASP A 2 7.78 -15.85 0.29
N ARG A 3 6.92 -16.50 -0.49
CA ARG A 3 5.51 -16.15 -0.71
C ARG A 3 4.70 -16.19 0.58
N ALA A 4 5.06 -17.01 1.57
CA ALA A 4 4.43 -17.01 2.89
C ALA A 4 4.53 -15.63 3.57
N ILE A 5 5.66 -14.96 3.44
CA ILE A 5 5.88 -13.60 3.98
C ILE A 5 5.01 -12.59 3.24
N ALA A 6 4.79 -12.77 1.93
CA ALA A 6 3.87 -11.92 1.17
C ALA A 6 2.42 -12.04 1.67
N LEU A 7 1.95 -13.25 2.00
CA LEU A 7 0.61 -13.46 2.59
C LEU A 7 0.50 -12.79 3.98
N GLU A 8 1.52 -12.93 4.82
CA GLU A 8 1.57 -12.26 6.12
C GLU A 8 1.56 -10.73 5.99
N ALA A 9 2.24 -10.19 4.97
CA ALA A 9 2.18 -8.76 4.64
C ALA A 9 0.77 -8.34 4.20
N LEU A 10 0.07 -9.15 3.39
CA LEU A 10 -1.33 -8.88 3.05
C LEU A 10 -2.22 -8.89 4.30
N CYS A 11 -1.99 -9.80 5.25
CA CYS A 11 -2.72 -9.81 6.52
C CYS A 11 -2.53 -8.50 7.29
N ALA A 12 -1.28 -8.02 7.37
CA ALA A 12 -0.96 -6.77 8.04
C ALA A 12 -1.63 -5.57 7.36
N LEU A 13 -1.58 -5.51 6.03
CA LEU A 13 -2.19 -4.44 5.23
C LEU A 13 -3.72 -4.43 5.34
N CYS A 14 -4.37 -5.58 5.18
CA CYS A 14 -5.82 -5.71 5.20
C CYS A 14 -6.41 -5.81 6.63
N ASN A 15 -5.56 -5.78 7.66
CA ASN A 15 -5.98 -5.95 9.06
C ASN A 15 -6.94 -7.15 9.25
N SER A 16 -6.69 -8.22 8.50
CA SER A 16 -7.58 -9.38 8.33
C SER A 16 -6.74 -10.63 8.06
N CYS A 17 -7.27 -11.82 8.32
CA CYS A 17 -6.59 -13.05 7.91
C CYS A 17 -6.70 -13.21 6.39
N VAL A 18 -5.57 -13.25 5.69
CA VAL A 18 -5.49 -13.50 4.25
C VAL A 18 -4.93 -14.90 4.02
N THR A 19 -5.71 -15.74 3.36
CA THR A 19 -5.34 -17.12 3.05
C THR A 19 -5.39 -17.41 1.56
N SER A 20 -4.74 -18.49 1.16
CA SER A 20 -4.61 -18.90 -0.24
C SER A 20 -5.55 -20.03 -0.59
N PHE A 21 -6.21 -19.95 -1.74
CA PHE A 21 -7.01 -21.04 -2.31
C PHE A 21 -6.15 -22.28 -2.59
N GLN A 22 -4.94 -22.08 -3.12
CA GLN A 22 -3.98 -23.15 -3.45
C GLN A 22 -3.55 -23.96 -2.21
N LYS A 23 -3.59 -23.35 -1.02
CA LYS A 23 -3.25 -24.01 0.25
C LYS A 23 -4.46 -24.65 0.95
N GLN A 24 -5.68 -24.32 0.52
CA GLN A 24 -6.91 -24.92 1.02
C GLN A 24 -7.33 -26.07 0.09
N GLY A 25 -6.75 -27.26 0.28
CA GLY A 25 -7.24 -28.47 -0.39
C GLY A 25 -8.76 -28.59 -0.22
N PHE A 26 -9.47 -28.96 -1.29
CA PHE A 26 -10.94 -29.08 -1.34
C PHE A 26 -11.50 -29.86 -0.13
N HIS A 27 -11.93 -29.14 0.90
CA HIS A 27 -12.77 -29.67 1.98
C HIS A 27 -13.97 -28.75 2.11
N GLY A 28 -15.07 -29.18 1.48
CA GLY A 28 -16.38 -28.58 1.63
C GLY A 28 -16.80 -28.64 3.09
N GLY A 29 -16.94 -27.46 3.70
CA GLY A 29 -17.39 -27.33 5.07
C GLY A 29 -17.67 -25.87 5.43
N ALA A 30 -18.95 -25.61 5.73
CA ALA A 30 -19.54 -24.38 6.29
C ALA A 30 -19.25 -23.06 5.55
N ALA A 31 -20.29 -22.52 4.92
CA ALA A 31 -20.35 -21.18 4.39
C ALA A 31 -20.29 -20.13 5.52
N SER A 32 -19.08 -19.77 5.96
CA SER A 32 -18.86 -18.38 6.38
C SER A 32 -18.73 -17.53 5.11
N GLN A 33 -19.18 -16.28 5.15
CA GLN A 33 -19.06 -15.34 4.03
C GLN A 33 -17.58 -15.00 3.78
N ARG A 34 -16.82 -15.95 3.23
CA ARG A 34 -15.44 -15.77 2.82
C ARG A 34 -15.43 -14.85 1.61
N ARG A 35 -14.88 -13.65 1.77
CA ARG A 35 -14.73 -12.69 0.68
C ARG A 35 -13.51 -13.08 -0.14
N GLN A 36 -13.74 -13.54 -1.37
CA GLN A 36 -12.65 -13.64 -2.34
C GLN A 36 -12.23 -12.23 -2.72
N MET A 37 -10.93 -11.93 -2.59
CA MET A 37 -10.36 -10.64 -2.98
C MET A 37 -9.54 -10.84 -4.25
N CYS A 38 -9.90 -10.14 -5.32
CA CYS A 38 -9.05 -10.05 -6.49
C CYS A 38 -8.08 -8.86 -6.38
N VAL A 39 -7.10 -8.78 -7.28
CA VAL A 39 -6.10 -7.70 -7.25
C VAL A 39 -6.72 -6.29 -7.38
N LYS A 40 -7.85 -6.15 -8.08
CA LYS A 40 -8.53 -4.85 -8.25
C LYS A 40 -9.14 -4.34 -6.94
N ASP A 41 -9.65 -5.25 -6.12
CA ASP A 41 -10.27 -4.94 -4.83
C ASP A 41 -9.24 -4.61 -3.74
N PHE A 42 -7.97 -4.90 -4.01
CA PHE A 42 -6.93 -4.90 -3.00
C PHE A 42 -6.73 -3.52 -2.37
N ILE A 43 -6.59 -2.47 -3.19
CA ILE A 43 -6.38 -1.12 -2.66
C ILE A 43 -7.58 -0.64 -1.84
N CYS A 44 -8.81 -0.88 -2.29
CA CYS A 44 -10.02 -0.54 -1.52
C CYS A 44 -10.05 -1.31 -0.19
N THR A 45 -9.70 -2.59 -0.20
CA THR A 45 -9.64 -3.42 1.02
C THR A 45 -8.61 -2.90 2.02
N VAL A 46 -7.45 -2.43 1.55
CA VAL A 46 -6.43 -1.80 2.38
C VAL A 46 -6.92 -0.46 2.96
N LEU A 47 -7.59 0.36 2.14
CA LEU A 47 -8.16 1.63 2.59
C LEU A 47 -9.24 1.41 3.66
N ASP A 48 -10.13 0.43 3.48
CA ASP A 48 -11.15 0.03 4.46
C ASP A 48 -10.51 -0.49 5.76
N ALA A 49 -9.43 -1.27 5.65
CA ALA A 49 -8.69 -1.80 6.79
C ALA A 49 -8.05 -0.69 7.64
N ASP A 50 -7.52 0.35 6.99
CA ASP A 50 -6.92 1.50 7.65
C ASP A 50 -7.91 2.31 8.48
N GLU A 51 -9.17 2.39 8.05
CA GLU A 51 -10.22 3.06 8.80
C GLU A 51 -10.55 2.34 10.13
N THR A 52 -10.29 1.03 10.20
CA THR A 52 -10.73 0.17 11.31
C THR A 52 -9.61 -0.25 12.28
N CYS A 53 -8.33 -0.02 11.96
CA CYS A 53 -7.18 -0.54 12.72
C CYS A 53 -6.79 0.30 13.98
N GLN A 54 -6.36 -0.38 15.06
CA GLN A 54 -5.84 0.23 16.29
C GLN A 54 -4.32 0.54 16.27
N VAL A 55 -3.49 -0.24 15.56
CA VAL A 55 -2.04 0.02 15.43
C VAL A 55 -1.79 1.33 14.70
N SER A 56 -2.61 1.62 13.67
CA SER A 56 -2.70 2.93 13.03
C SER A 56 -3.01 4.07 14.02
N ARG A 57 -3.58 3.78 15.21
CA ARG A 57 -3.83 4.75 16.30
C ARG A 57 -2.63 4.92 17.25
N SER A 58 -1.75 3.93 17.39
CA SER A 58 -0.55 4.01 18.25
C SER A 58 0.62 4.69 17.54
N ASN A 59 0.81 4.43 16.24
CA ASN A 59 1.79 5.14 15.40
C ASN A 59 1.51 6.66 15.35
N PHE A 60 0.24 7.05 15.53
CA PHE A 60 -0.21 8.44 15.68
C PHE A 60 0.36 9.16 16.91
N VAL A 61 0.41 8.53 18.09
CA VAL A 61 0.99 9.15 19.32
C VAL A 61 2.47 9.48 19.14
N ARG A 62 3.18 8.63 18.38
CA ARG A 62 4.60 8.79 18.08
C ARG A 62 4.87 9.88 17.03
N LEU A 63 4.01 10.03 16.03
CA LEU A 63 4.10 11.12 15.05
C LEU A 63 3.84 12.49 15.70
N GLN A 64 2.92 12.55 16.68
CA GLN A 64 2.60 13.77 17.42
C GLN A 64 3.81 14.33 18.19
N SER A 65 4.68 13.49 18.75
CA SER A 65 5.87 13.95 19.50
C SER A 65 6.96 14.51 18.59
N VAL A 66 7.15 13.92 17.39
CA VAL A 66 8.10 14.38 16.38
C VAL A 66 7.70 15.74 15.80
N LEU A 67 6.41 15.91 15.46
CA LEU A 67 5.89 17.16 14.88
C LEU A 67 5.86 18.34 15.87
N GLN A 68 5.91 18.06 17.18
CA GLN A 68 5.97 19.08 18.24
C GLN A 68 7.42 19.44 18.65
N GLY A 69 8.43 18.95 17.93
CA GLY A 69 9.83 19.32 18.17
C GLY A 69 10.49 18.64 19.37
N TYR A 70 9.90 17.57 19.91
CA TYR A 70 10.53 16.80 20.98
C TYR A 70 11.45 15.73 20.38
N GLY A 71 12.71 15.73 20.81
CA GLY A 71 13.73 14.79 20.34
C GLY A 71 13.38 13.32 20.60
N LEU A 72 13.71 12.46 19.63
CA LEU A 72 13.52 11.02 19.71
C LEU A 72 14.35 10.42 20.86
N LYS A 73 13.72 9.62 21.73
CA LYS A 73 14.43 8.50 22.36
C LYS A 73 14.12 7.25 21.54
N ALA A 74 15.17 6.56 21.11
CA ALA A 74 15.05 5.25 20.49
C ALA A 74 14.42 4.27 21.48
N GLY A 75 13.37 3.57 21.07
CA GLY A 75 12.71 2.57 21.93
C GLY A 75 11.52 1.86 21.30
N GLN A 76 11.77 0.61 20.89
CA GLN A 76 10.89 -0.57 20.76
C GLN A 76 9.52 -0.44 20.06
N ALA A 77 9.45 -1.06 18.87
CA ALA A 77 8.20 -1.59 18.34
C ALA A 77 7.68 -2.68 19.31
N GLN A 78 6.46 -2.53 19.81
CA GLN A 78 5.81 -3.57 20.60
C GLN A 78 4.81 -4.33 19.76
N ASP A 79 4.86 -5.65 19.95
CA ASP A 79 4.20 -6.70 19.18
C ASP A 79 2.73 -6.42 18.90
N ALA A 80 2.36 -6.50 17.62
CA ALA A 80 1.00 -6.81 17.24
C ALA A 80 0.75 -8.29 17.61
N ALA A 81 0.22 -8.53 18.81
CA ALA A 81 -0.25 -9.85 19.19
C ALA A 81 -1.24 -10.37 18.14
N VAL A 82 -1.03 -11.61 17.70
CA VAL A 82 -1.89 -12.37 16.78
C VAL A 82 -3.33 -12.30 17.27
N ARG A 83 -4.19 -11.62 16.51
CA ARG A 83 -5.61 -11.48 16.84
C ARG A 83 -6.35 -12.75 16.42
N ALA A 84 -7.25 -13.23 17.29
CA ALA A 84 -8.15 -14.34 16.99
C ALA A 84 -8.98 -14.07 15.71
N PRO A 85 -9.43 -15.11 14.97
CA PRO A 85 -10.15 -14.96 13.71
C PRO A 85 -11.38 -14.08 13.92
N THR A 86 -11.44 -12.97 13.19
CA THR A 86 -12.67 -12.19 13.03
C THR A 86 -13.42 -12.70 11.80
N ASP A 87 -14.71 -12.38 11.70
CA ASP A 87 -15.66 -12.72 10.63
C ASP A 87 -15.30 -12.17 9.21
N ARG A 88 -14.02 -11.94 8.92
CA ARG A 88 -13.47 -11.32 7.70
C ARG A 88 -12.25 -12.10 7.18
N ASP A 89 -12.36 -13.42 7.06
CA ASP A 89 -11.34 -14.18 6.37
C ASP A 89 -11.37 -13.82 4.87
N ILE A 90 -10.24 -13.30 4.39
CA ILE A 90 -10.02 -12.97 2.98
C ILE A 90 -9.33 -14.17 2.34
N ILE A 91 -9.83 -14.59 1.18
CA ILE A 91 -9.20 -15.62 0.36
C ILE A 91 -8.72 -14.99 -0.93
N ILE A 92 -7.46 -15.27 -1.29
CA ILE A 92 -6.91 -14.94 -2.60
C ILE A 92 -6.60 -16.21 -3.38
N ASP A 93 -6.71 -16.11 -4.70
CA ASP A 93 -6.07 -17.03 -5.62
C ASP A 93 -4.66 -16.50 -5.89
N GLU A 94 -3.62 -17.20 -5.41
CA GLU A 94 -2.24 -16.70 -5.51
C GLU A 94 -1.78 -16.54 -6.97
N ASP A 95 -2.23 -17.43 -7.86
CA ASP A 95 -1.86 -17.44 -9.28
C ASP A 95 -2.55 -16.32 -10.06
N GLU A 96 -3.68 -15.81 -9.54
CA GLU A 96 -4.40 -14.65 -10.09
C GLU A 96 -4.10 -13.34 -9.35
N PHE A 97 -3.46 -13.40 -8.19
CA PHE A 97 -3.14 -12.23 -7.37
C PHE A 97 -1.70 -11.77 -7.55
N PHE A 98 -0.75 -12.70 -7.59
CA PHE A 98 0.67 -12.42 -7.74
C PHE A 98 1.18 -12.77 -9.14
N ASP A 99 2.24 -12.09 -9.57
CA ASP A 99 2.91 -12.38 -10.83
C ASP A 99 4.43 -12.57 -10.63
N PRO A 100 4.85 -13.75 -10.12
CA PRO A 100 6.22 -13.98 -9.66
C PRO A 100 7.30 -13.72 -10.71
N GLN A 101 6.97 -13.81 -12.00
CA GLN A 101 7.92 -13.52 -13.09
C GLN A 101 8.40 -12.07 -13.09
N PHE A 102 7.64 -11.16 -12.45
CA PHE A 102 7.97 -9.75 -12.29
C PHE A 102 8.39 -9.39 -10.86
N ASP A 103 8.51 -10.35 -9.95
CA ASP A 103 9.14 -10.10 -8.65
C ASP A 103 10.53 -9.49 -8.88
N TYR A 104 10.94 -8.59 -8.00
CA TYR A 104 12.20 -7.88 -8.19
C TYR A 104 12.89 -7.55 -6.88
N ASP A 105 14.17 -7.91 -6.80
CA ASP A 105 14.99 -7.71 -5.62
C ASP A 105 15.79 -6.41 -5.75
N PHE A 106 15.38 -5.36 -5.04
CA PHE A 106 16.11 -4.10 -4.99
C PHE A 106 17.10 -4.03 -3.81
N ARG A 107 17.28 -5.10 -3.01
CA ARG A 107 18.05 -5.05 -1.76
C ARG A 107 19.54 -4.83 -1.96
N SER A 108 20.09 -5.39 -3.05
CA SER A 108 21.51 -5.29 -3.39
C SER A 108 21.77 -4.39 -4.59
N LEU A 109 20.78 -3.60 -5.02
CA LEU A 109 20.93 -2.75 -6.19
C LEU A 109 21.58 -1.43 -5.83
N THR A 110 22.60 -1.10 -6.61
CA THR A 110 23.20 0.21 -6.71
C THR A 110 23.24 0.56 -8.18
N ASP A 111 22.58 1.63 -8.57
CA ASP A 111 22.53 2.03 -9.97
C ASP A 111 22.81 3.52 -10.08
N ASN A 112 23.47 3.90 -11.16
CA ASN A 112 23.89 5.27 -11.42
C ASN A 112 22.96 5.99 -12.42
N GLU A 113 21.86 5.36 -12.80
CA GLU A 113 20.92 5.88 -13.80
C GLU A 113 19.67 6.47 -13.14
N THR A 114 19.12 7.51 -13.78
CA THR A 114 17.82 8.07 -13.43
C THR A 114 16.73 7.40 -14.25
N TYR A 115 15.74 6.84 -13.57
CA TYR A 115 14.60 6.20 -14.19
C TYR A 115 13.42 7.17 -14.21
N TYR A 116 12.61 7.10 -15.26
CA TYR A 116 11.43 7.93 -15.47
C TYR A 116 10.22 7.05 -15.74
N ARG A 117 9.09 7.39 -15.14
CA ARG A 117 7.83 6.68 -15.30
C ARG A 117 6.71 7.70 -15.43
N GLY A 118 5.95 7.62 -16.52
CA GLY A 118 4.90 8.60 -16.82
C GLY A 118 5.34 10.07 -16.82
N GLY A 119 6.58 10.31 -17.26
CA GLY A 119 7.18 11.66 -17.34
C GLY A 119 7.75 12.19 -16.02
N GLU A 120 7.69 11.43 -14.92
CA GLU A 120 8.23 11.82 -13.61
C GLU A 120 9.43 10.95 -13.24
N VAL A 121 10.36 11.48 -12.43
CA VAL A 121 11.46 10.70 -11.88
C VAL A 121 10.90 9.57 -11.01
N TYR A 122 11.36 8.35 -11.27
CA TYR A 122 11.04 7.17 -10.51
C TYR A 122 12.19 6.86 -9.55
N GLU A 123 12.01 7.23 -8.29
CA GLU A 123 12.88 6.77 -7.21
C GLU A 123 12.64 5.27 -7.00
N ARG A 124 13.60 4.44 -7.40
CA ARG A 124 13.48 3.00 -7.22
C ARG A 124 13.59 2.65 -5.74
N PRO A 125 12.84 1.65 -5.25
CA PRO A 125 12.81 1.32 -3.83
C PRO A 125 14.04 0.49 -3.43
N TYR A 126 15.23 1.09 -3.47
CA TYR A 126 16.48 0.44 -3.09
C TYR A 126 16.42 -0.07 -1.63
N GLY A 127 16.93 -1.28 -1.40
CA GLY A 127 16.82 -1.91 -0.08
C GLY A 127 15.50 -2.68 0.14
N TRP A 128 14.58 -2.71 -0.82
CA TRP A 128 13.29 -3.42 -0.71
C TRP A 128 13.23 -4.65 -1.61
N TYR A 129 12.43 -5.64 -1.24
CA TYR A 129 12.02 -6.73 -2.12
C TYR A 129 10.60 -6.48 -2.61
N ARG A 130 10.37 -6.58 -3.93
CA ARG A 130 9.04 -6.41 -4.52
C ARG A 130 8.45 -7.76 -4.89
N PHE A 131 7.29 -8.07 -4.33
CA PHE A 131 6.36 -9.02 -4.93
C PHE A 131 5.49 -8.29 -5.93
N ALA A 132 5.46 -8.75 -7.18
CA ALA A 132 4.63 -8.17 -8.22
C ALA A 132 3.19 -8.67 -8.10
N LEU A 133 2.25 -7.77 -8.35
CA LEU A 133 0.81 -8.08 -8.43
C LEU A 133 0.42 -8.33 -9.88
N LYS A 134 -0.48 -9.29 -10.11
CA LYS A 134 -0.92 -9.67 -11.47
C LYS A 134 -1.95 -8.69 -12.01
N VAL A 135 -1.48 -7.59 -12.59
CA VAL A 135 -2.32 -6.45 -13.00
C VAL A 135 -2.56 -6.34 -14.51
N LEU A 136 -1.86 -7.13 -15.31
CA LEU A 136 -2.02 -7.11 -16.77
C LEU A 136 -3.43 -7.58 -17.13
N ASP A 137 -4.11 -6.81 -18.00
CA ASP A 137 -5.48 -7.08 -18.46
C ASP A 137 -6.53 -7.12 -17.33
N LYS A 138 -6.20 -6.58 -16.14
CA LYS A 138 -7.15 -6.44 -15.01
C LYS A 138 -7.81 -5.07 -14.93
N TYR A 139 -7.39 -4.14 -15.78
CA TYR A 139 -7.95 -2.80 -15.92
C TYR A 139 -8.23 -2.53 -17.40
N ASP A 140 -8.96 -1.46 -17.73
CA ASP A 140 -9.44 -1.18 -19.11
C ASP A 140 -8.34 -1.19 -20.19
N GLU A 141 -7.14 -0.72 -19.85
CA GLU A 141 -5.97 -0.69 -20.74
C GLU A 141 -4.70 -0.99 -19.94
N ASN A 142 -3.57 -1.23 -20.62
CA ASN A 142 -2.28 -1.53 -19.99
C ASN A 142 -1.22 -0.42 -20.15
N ALA A 143 -1.49 0.63 -20.92
CA ALA A 143 -0.51 1.68 -21.21
C ALA A 143 0.05 2.33 -19.93
N TRP A 144 -0.80 2.49 -18.91
CA TRP A 144 -0.45 2.98 -17.58
C TRP A 144 0.71 2.25 -16.91
N LEU A 145 0.89 0.95 -17.20
CA LEU A 145 1.95 0.12 -16.61
C LEU A 145 3.31 0.36 -17.27
N GLY A 146 3.32 0.91 -18.49
CA GLY A 146 4.51 1.09 -19.32
C GLY A 146 4.89 -0.16 -20.12
N THR A 147 6.11 -0.18 -20.68
CA THR A 147 6.59 -1.32 -21.47
C THR A 147 7.27 -2.38 -20.61
N ARG A 148 7.24 -3.63 -21.09
CA ARG A 148 8.00 -4.75 -20.51
C ARG A 148 9.52 -4.53 -20.51
N TYR A 149 10.03 -3.72 -21.44
CA TYR A 149 11.46 -3.48 -21.59
C TYR A 149 11.99 -2.50 -20.54
N ARG A 150 13.18 -2.78 -20.00
CA ARG A 150 13.86 -1.97 -18.99
C ARG A 150 14.49 -0.73 -19.63
N SER A 151 13.65 0.18 -20.09
CA SER A 151 14.09 1.54 -20.43
C SER A 151 14.13 2.39 -19.15
N THR A 152 15.11 3.29 -19.10
CA THR A 152 15.14 4.38 -18.13
C THR A 152 14.10 5.46 -18.46
N GLN A 153 13.61 5.52 -19.71
CA GLN A 153 12.67 6.54 -20.16
C GLN A 153 11.21 6.09 -20.05
N SER A 154 10.31 7.07 -19.93
CA SER A 154 8.87 6.85 -19.99
C SER A 154 8.39 6.55 -21.40
N VAL A 155 7.21 5.95 -21.50
CA VAL A 155 6.50 5.72 -22.76
C VAL A 155 5.13 6.44 -22.76
N PRO A 156 4.55 6.75 -23.92
CA PRO A 156 3.23 7.37 -24.00
C PRO A 156 2.17 6.56 -23.24
N GLY A 157 1.32 7.25 -22.48
CA GLY A 157 0.25 6.64 -21.68
C GLY A 157 0.68 6.03 -20.34
N GLU A 158 1.99 5.97 -20.06
CA GLU A 158 2.48 5.46 -18.78
C GLU A 158 2.10 6.38 -17.62
N TRP A 159 1.75 5.80 -16.47
CA TRP A 159 1.45 6.55 -15.26
C TRP A 159 2.68 6.62 -14.35
N PRO A 160 2.90 7.74 -13.64
CA PRO A 160 3.95 7.85 -12.64
C PRO A 160 3.84 6.81 -11.52
N VAL A 161 4.98 6.49 -10.92
CA VAL A 161 5.05 5.60 -9.76
C VAL A 161 4.87 6.41 -8.48
N SER A 162 4.09 5.88 -7.54
CA SER A 162 3.98 6.43 -6.19
C SER A 162 3.89 5.33 -5.14
N TYR A 163 4.16 5.71 -3.90
CA TYR A 163 4.20 4.83 -2.74
C TYR A 163 3.12 5.20 -1.74
N HIS A 164 2.49 4.19 -1.17
CA HIS A 164 1.49 4.34 -0.14
C HIS A 164 1.83 3.44 1.05
N GLY A 165 2.13 4.06 2.19
CA GLY A 165 2.48 3.36 3.44
C GLY A 165 1.29 2.73 4.16
N THR A 166 0.04 3.04 3.78
CA THR A 166 -1.19 2.45 4.35
C THR A 166 -1.45 2.83 5.82
N SER A 167 -1.62 4.14 6.08
CA SER A 167 -2.48 4.56 7.18
C SER A 167 -3.18 5.88 6.87
N LYS A 168 -4.50 5.83 6.63
CA LYS A 168 -5.34 7.05 6.56
C LYS A 168 -5.19 7.93 7.80
N LYS A 169 -4.98 7.35 8.99
CA LYS A 169 -4.73 8.09 10.24
C LYS A 169 -3.31 8.64 10.41
N GLY A 170 -2.34 8.11 9.68
CA GLY A 170 -1.02 8.73 9.57
C GLY A 170 -1.08 10.06 8.81
N ALA A 171 -1.99 10.17 7.83
CA ALA A 171 -2.33 11.44 7.18
C ALA A 171 -3.09 12.41 8.11
N GLU A 172 -3.89 11.90 9.07
CA GLU A 172 -4.51 12.73 10.12
C GLU A 172 -3.48 13.28 11.13
N GLY A 173 -2.32 12.63 11.31
CA GLY A 173 -1.23 13.06 12.20
C GLY A 173 -0.43 14.27 11.71
N ILE A 174 -0.54 14.64 10.42
CA ILE A 174 0.06 15.86 9.85
C ILE A 174 -0.81 17.10 10.18
N ILE A 175 -1.97 16.89 10.81
CA ILE A 175 -3.04 17.88 10.90
C ILE A 175 -3.16 18.37 12.35
N SER A 176 -2.69 19.57 12.59
CA SER A 176 -2.91 20.27 13.85
C SER A 176 -4.35 20.78 13.96
N GLY A 177 -5.07 20.39 15.02
CA GLY A 177 -6.10 21.26 15.63
C GLY A 177 -7.49 20.67 15.84
N TYR A 178 -7.70 20.08 17.02
CA TYR A 178 -8.91 20.00 17.86
C TYR A 178 -10.32 19.79 17.25
N TYR A 179 -10.94 18.68 17.65
CA TYR A 179 -12.31 18.54 18.19
C TYR A 179 -13.41 19.45 17.61
N LYS A 180 -13.96 19.08 16.44
CA LYS A 180 -15.39 19.12 16.03
C LYS A 180 -15.54 18.54 14.62
N PRO A 181 -16.70 17.98 14.23
CA PRO A 181 -16.85 17.24 12.98
C PRO A 181 -16.75 18.16 11.76
N GLY A 182 -15.69 17.96 10.95
CA GLY A 182 -15.48 18.52 9.61
C GLY A 182 -14.00 18.79 9.27
N ALA A 183 -13.59 18.54 8.01
CA ALA A 183 -12.36 19.10 7.36
C ALA A 183 -10.95 18.68 7.86
N GLY A 184 -10.68 17.37 8.05
CA GLY A 184 -9.38 16.84 8.49
C GLY A 184 -8.52 16.19 7.40
N GLN A 185 -8.13 16.95 6.37
CA GLN A 185 -7.14 16.56 5.37
C GLN A 185 -6.25 17.77 5.12
N ALA A 186 -4.92 17.67 5.21
CA ALA A 186 -4.04 18.83 4.96
C ALA A 186 -4.36 19.49 3.59
N TYR A 187 -4.89 18.69 2.66
CA TYR A 187 -5.24 19.11 1.30
C TYR A 187 -6.63 18.66 0.82
N GLY A 188 -7.53 18.23 1.71
CA GLY A 188 -8.88 17.73 1.35
C GLY A 188 -8.99 16.21 1.16
N ARG A 189 -10.18 15.63 1.37
CA ARG A 189 -10.47 14.16 1.41
C ARG A 189 -9.90 13.41 0.21
N GLY A 190 -9.19 12.30 0.43
CA GLY A 190 -8.74 11.43 -0.65
C GLY A 190 -7.66 10.40 -0.31
N ILE A 191 -7.04 9.84 -1.36
CA ILE A 191 -5.97 8.83 -1.30
C ILE A 191 -4.62 9.54 -1.42
N TYR A 192 -3.77 9.38 -0.40
CA TYR A 192 -2.43 9.95 -0.39
C TYR A 192 -1.39 8.97 -0.88
N SER A 193 -0.43 9.46 -1.66
CA SER A 193 0.79 8.75 -1.98
C SER A 193 1.95 9.74 -2.09
N THR A 194 3.16 9.24 -2.24
CA THR A 194 4.35 10.06 -2.44
C THR A 194 5.24 9.42 -3.50
N PRO A 195 5.92 10.18 -4.36
CA PRO A 195 6.92 9.61 -5.26
C PRO A 195 8.18 9.15 -4.51
N TYR A 196 8.34 9.51 -3.24
CA TYR A 196 9.55 9.25 -2.45
C TYR A 196 9.37 8.06 -1.51
N ILE A 197 10.12 6.98 -1.70
CA ILE A 197 9.96 5.76 -0.89
C ILE A 197 10.29 6.01 0.58
N ASP A 198 11.33 6.80 0.87
CA ASP A 198 11.74 7.13 2.24
C ASP A 198 10.68 7.92 3.00
N GLU A 199 9.85 8.69 2.29
CA GLU A 199 8.71 9.39 2.88
C GLU A 199 7.53 8.44 3.15
N ALA A 200 7.33 7.42 2.31
CA ALA A 200 6.29 6.43 2.54
C ALA A 200 6.57 5.57 3.79
N VAL A 201 7.84 5.36 4.16
CA VAL A 201 8.28 4.56 5.32
C VAL A 201 7.60 4.99 6.61
N TYR A 202 7.45 6.30 6.84
CA TYR A 202 6.83 6.84 8.05
C TYR A 202 5.37 6.42 8.27
N TYR A 203 4.71 5.97 7.21
CA TYR A 203 3.31 5.57 7.23
C TYR A 203 3.11 4.06 7.15
N THR A 204 4.20 3.28 7.10
CA THR A 204 4.17 1.83 6.92
C THR A 204 3.61 1.07 8.10
N LYS A 205 2.99 -0.07 7.79
CA LYS A 205 2.72 -1.12 8.78
C LYS A 205 3.94 -2.01 8.93
N THR A 206 4.11 -2.58 10.13
CA THR A 206 5.11 -3.61 10.41
C THR A 206 4.43 -4.90 10.86
N PHE A 207 5.04 -6.03 10.55
CA PHE A 207 4.62 -7.33 11.07
C PHE A 207 5.83 -8.23 11.31
N THR A 208 5.73 -9.10 12.32
CA THR A 208 6.69 -10.16 12.56
C THR A 208 6.22 -11.41 11.82
N SER A 209 7.08 -11.94 10.95
CA SER A 209 6.78 -13.12 10.18
C SER A 209 6.79 -14.37 11.07
N ASN A 210 5.73 -15.18 11.00
CA ASN A 210 5.66 -16.43 11.76
C ASN A 210 6.62 -17.47 11.18
N SER A 211 6.82 -17.44 9.86
CA SER A 211 7.71 -18.38 9.16
C SER A 211 9.21 -18.12 9.40
N THR A 212 9.60 -16.86 9.62
CA THR A 212 11.02 -16.48 9.74
C THR A 212 11.42 -15.85 11.06
N GLY A 213 10.46 -15.43 11.90
CA GLY A 213 10.71 -14.69 13.14
C GLY A 213 11.24 -13.25 12.95
N LYS A 214 11.40 -12.81 11.71
CA LYS A 214 11.92 -11.48 11.35
C LYS A 214 10.79 -10.47 11.24
N THR A 215 11.09 -9.20 11.53
CA THR A 215 10.15 -8.09 11.38
C THR A 215 10.31 -7.45 10.00
N TYR A 216 9.20 -7.14 9.36
CA TYR A 216 9.18 -6.48 8.06
C TYR A 216 8.30 -5.24 8.08
N GLN A 217 8.73 -4.20 7.38
CA GLN A 217 7.88 -3.10 6.92
C GLN A 217 7.27 -3.45 5.56
N VAL A 218 6.06 -2.94 5.31
CA VAL A 218 5.35 -3.12 4.03
C VAL A 218 4.87 -1.79 3.44
N VAL A 219 5.12 -1.59 2.14
CA VAL A 219 4.68 -0.44 1.33
C VAL A 219 3.97 -0.94 0.08
N LEU A 220 2.87 -0.27 -0.31
CA LEU A 220 2.28 -0.45 -1.62
C LEU A 220 2.98 0.42 -2.65
N GLN A 221 3.42 -0.21 -3.73
CA GLN A 221 3.91 0.46 -4.93
C GLN A 221 2.78 0.56 -5.96
N ASN A 222 2.49 1.79 -6.38
CA ASN A 222 1.34 2.11 -7.20
C ASN A 222 1.76 2.80 -8.50
N ARG A 223 0.88 2.72 -9.50
CA ARG A 223 0.82 3.65 -10.62
C ARG A 223 -0.32 4.62 -10.36
N ILE A 224 -0.10 5.91 -10.57
CA ILE A 224 -1.10 6.96 -10.31
C ILE A 224 -1.37 7.77 -11.57
N ASN A 225 -2.65 7.91 -11.90
CA ASN A 225 -3.07 8.69 -13.04
C ASN A 225 -2.80 10.19 -12.78
N ALA A 226 -1.91 10.77 -13.59
CA ALA A 226 -1.48 12.15 -13.43
C ALA A 226 -2.63 13.16 -13.59
N VAL A 227 -3.67 12.82 -14.36
CA VAL A 227 -4.81 13.69 -14.66
C VAL A 227 -5.64 13.99 -13.41
N TYR A 228 -5.75 13.02 -12.50
CA TYR A 228 -6.62 13.12 -11.33
C TYR A 228 -5.88 13.43 -10.03
N ARG A 229 -4.53 13.45 -10.05
CA ARG A 229 -3.75 13.77 -8.85
C ARG A 229 -3.60 15.27 -8.66
N GLN A 230 -3.58 15.68 -7.40
CA GLN A 230 -3.09 16.97 -6.95
C GLN A 230 -1.71 16.79 -6.32
N LYS A 231 -0.80 17.73 -6.58
CA LYS A 231 0.52 17.75 -5.95
C LYS A 231 0.55 18.79 -4.84
N HIS A 232 1.19 18.44 -3.73
CA HIS A 232 1.20 19.23 -2.51
C HIS A 232 2.58 19.19 -1.83
N ASN A 233 2.86 20.22 -1.02
CA ASN A 233 4.14 20.39 -0.31
C ASN A 233 5.35 20.24 -1.24
N ASN A 234 5.45 21.10 -2.28
CA ASN A 234 6.50 21.04 -3.30
C ASN A 234 6.65 19.63 -3.91
N ASP A 235 5.53 19.06 -4.35
CA ASP A 235 5.42 17.74 -4.98
C ASP A 235 5.79 16.54 -4.08
N LYS A 236 6.02 16.76 -2.78
CA LYS A 236 6.31 15.72 -1.80
C LYS A 236 5.16 14.75 -1.60
N TYR A 237 3.92 15.24 -1.67
CA TYR A 237 2.72 14.45 -1.48
C TYR A 237 1.78 14.59 -2.67
N TRP A 238 1.22 13.46 -3.11
CA TRP A 238 0.23 13.39 -4.17
C TRP A 238 -1.10 12.91 -3.60
N LEU A 239 -2.17 13.59 -3.96
CA LEU A 239 -3.53 13.34 -3.48
C LEU A 239 -4.45 13.05 -4.66
N VAL A 240 -5.15 11.91 -4.62
CA VAL A 240 -6.36 11.71 -5.42
C VAL A 240 -7.56 12.16 -4.57
N PRO A 241 -8.22 13.28 -4.86
CA PRO A 241 -9.33 13.76 -4.06
C PRO A 241 -10.56 12.86 -4.24
N ILE A 242 -11.26 12.60 -3.15
CA ILE A 242 -12.56 11.93 -3.13
C ILE A 242 -13.53 12.80 -2.33
N SER A 243 -14.56 13.32 -2.98
CA SER A 243 -15.55 14.20 -2.35
C SER A 243 -16.19 13.59 -1.11
N ALA A 244 -16.60 14.44 -0.16
CA ALA A 244 -17.38 13.98 0.98
C ALA A 244 -18.76 13.51 0.51
N GLY A 245 -19.26 12.40 1.06
CA GLY A 245 -20.56 11.83 0.69
C GLY A 245 -20.56 11.01 -0.60
N THR A 246 -19.39 10.78 -1.22
CA THR A 246 -19.26 9.81 -2.32
C THR A 246 -19.71 8.42 -1.84
N SER A 247 -20.53 7.73 -2.63
CA SER A 247 -20.98 6.37 -2.30
C SER A 247 -19.83 5.37 -2.41
N PRO A 248 -19.83 4.25 -1.66
CA PRO A 248 -18.77 3.25 -1.74
C PRO A 248 -18.48 2.75 -3.17
N ALA A 249 -19.52 2.58 -4.00
CA ALA A 249 -19.36 2.19 -5.41
C ALA A 249 -18.61 3.26 -6.22
N ASN A 250 -19.00 4.53 -6.07
CA ASN A 250 -18.33 5.62 -6.76
C ASN A 250 -16.89 5.83 -6.25
N GLU A 251 -16.61 5.55 -4.97
CA GLU A 251 -15.24 5.58 -4.45
C GLU A 251 -14.39 4.49 -5.08
N GLN A 252 -14.93 3.28 -5.25
CA GLN A 252 -14.25 2.20 -5.94
C GLN A 252 -13.93 2.56 -7.39
N ASP A 253 -14.88 3.15 -8.13
CA ASP A 253 -14.67 3.62 -9.51
C ASP A 253 -13.57 4.69 -9.56
N ILE A 254 -13.59 5.67 -8.64
CA ILE A 254 -12.54 6.68 -8.53
C ILE A 254 -11.18 6.02 -8.27
N VAL A 255 -11.10 5.10 -7.32
CA VAL A 255 -9.83 4.41 -7.00
C VAL A 255 -9.29 3.69 -8.24
N GLU A 256 -10.13 2.92 -8.94
CA GLU A 256 -9.73 2.14 -10.12
C GLU A 256 -9.21 3.01 -11.29
N MET A 257 -9.82 4.18 -11.49
CA MET A 257 -9.43 5.14 -12.53
C MET A 257 -8.16 5.93 -12.19
N THR A 258 -7.76 5.98 -10.92
CA THR A 258 -6.79 6.97 -10.43
C THR A 258 -5.53 6.38 -9.83
N ILE A 259 -5.59 5.23 -9.16
CA ILE A 259 -4.43 4.62 -8.51
C ILE A 259 -4.52 3.09 -8.52
N ARG A 260 -3.44 2.46 -9.00
CA ARG A 260 -3.39 1.01 -9.23
C ARG A 260 -2.16 0.42 -8.53
N PRO A 261 -2.32 -0.38 -7.46
CA PRO A 261 -1.19 -1.08 -6.87
C PRO A 261 -0.69 -2.14 -7.86
N TYR A 262 0.61 -2.22 -8.05
CA TYR A 262 1.25 -3.23 -8.91
C TYR A 262 2.43 -3.94 -8.22
N GLY A 263 2.79 -3.51 -7.01
CA GLY A 263 3.84 -4.13 -6.23
C GLY A 263 3.59 -4.03 -4.74
N LEU A 264 3.95 -5.10 -4.04
CA LEU A 264 4.02 -5.17 -2.59
C LEU A 264 5.50 -5.17 -2.18
N LEU A 265 5.96 -4.09 -1.57
CA LEU A 265 7.36 -3.91 -1.17
C LEU A 265 7.56 -4.30 0.29
N LEU A 266 8.55 -5.15 0.55
CA LEU A 266 8.94 -5.55 1.90
C LEU A 266 10.39 -5.21 2.17
N LYS A 267 10.65 -4.75 3.40
CA LYS A 267 12.00 -4.51 3.93
C LYS A 267 12.08 -5.06 5.33
N GLU A 268 13.09 -5.90 5.58
CA GLU A 268 13.42 -6.40 6.92
C GLU A 268 13.92 -5.22 7.78
N VAL A 269 13.46 -5.13 9.04
CA VAL A 269 13.78 -4.04 9.98
C VAL A 269 14.26 -4.55 11.33
#